data_AF-Q58Z19-F1
#
_entry.id   AF-Q58Z19-F1
#
_cell.length_a   1.000
_cell.length_b   1.000
_cell.length_c   1.000
_cell.angle_alpha   90.00
_cell.angle_beta   90.00
_cell.angle_gamma   90.00
#
_symmetry.space_group_name_H-M   'P 1'
#
loop_
_entity.id
_entity.type
_entity.pdbx_description
1 polymer ?
#
loop_
_entity_poly.entity_id
_entity_poly.type
_entity_poly.pdbx_seq_one_letter_code
_entity_poly.pdbx_strand_id
1 'polypeptide(L)'
;MTERILVFDTSQTSENLGDYIIMDSVNKELHDLFPDDLLIRTTTHDTVGKFAYSWGNRTKLKFLGGSNLLSGRFTGRNVAQWRFGFRDARKLNDIVGLALGWQSYREFTRLIDQPFVLAQKMLYKKSLSSHYLHSVRDSYAQKKLEEYGFRSINTSCVTMWRLDTESLKQLPLRQSDKVVTTITDYRNNGEYVKVYEKMLATLLEMYKQVFLWIQAPPDKDLIDKLNIKDKSRIKFINPSLEAYDEALSGEVDYIGTRLHAGIRALQHKRRALIVEVDNRATEIAKDTNLPTLPMKDIDKLKDIIKKPNPIDLRIPFAEIERWKQQFVL
;
A
#
# COMPACT_ATOMS: atom_id res chain seq x y z
N MET A 1 31.91 0.28 11.01
CA MET A 1 32.15 -0.63 9.86
C MET A 1 30.83 -0.67 9.10
N THR A 2 30.83 -0.49 7.78
CA THR A 2 29.61 -0.57 6.97
C THR A 2 29.03 -1.99 7.06
N GLU A 3 27.82 -2.10 7.59
CA GLU A 3 27.08 -3.35 7.70
C GLU A 3 26.12 -3.53 6.52
N ARG A 4 25.42 -4.67 6.50
CA ARG A 4 24.41 -4.99 5.48
C ARG A 4 23.04 -5.14 6.13
N ILE A 5 22.03 -4.60 5.47
CA ILE A 5 20.63 -4.73 5.87
C ILE A 5 19.87 -5.41 4.75
N LEU A 6 19.16 -6.50 5.07
CA LEU A 6 18.33 -7.19 4.08
C LEU A 6 16.92 -6.60 4.08
N VAL A 7 16.41 -6.25 2.91
CA VAL A 7 15.05 -5.74 2.73
C VAL A 7 14.28 -6.71 1.83
N PHE A 8 13.18 -7.23 2.34
CA PHE A 8 12.18 -7.92 1.54
C PHE A 8 11.33 -6.86 0.84
N ASP A 9 11.61 -6.71 -0.45
CA ASP A 9 11.14 -5.65 -1.32
C ASP A 9 9.95 -6.15 -2.16
N THR A 10 8.81 -5.49 -2.01
CA THR A 10 7.54 -5.86 -2.66
C THR A 10 7.49 -5.50 -4.13
N SER A 11 8.32 -4.56 -4.58
CA SER A 11 8.36 -4.13 -5.98
C SER A 11 9.10 -5.14 -6.87
N GLN A 12 10.01 -5.94 -6.29
CA GLN A 12 10.72 -6.97 -7.03
C GLN A 12 9.73 -7.98 -7.61
N THR A 13 9.79 -8.20 -8.93
CA THR A 13 8.91 -9.11 -9.66
C THR A 13 7.40 -8.79 -9.53
N SER A 14 7.05 -7.53 -9.24
CA SER A 14 5.66 -7.06 -9.17
C SER A 14 5.27 -6.30 -10.44
N GLU A 15 4.08 -6.60 -10.96
CA GLU A 15 3.42 -5.81 -12.03
C GLU A 15 2.63 -4.62 -11.46
N ASN A 16 2.51 -4.52 -10.13
CA ASN A 16 1.71 -3.49 -9.48
C ASN A 16 2.59 -2.30 -9.08
N LEU A 17 2.46 -1.19 -9.82
CA LEU A 17 3.20 0.06 -9.53
C LEU A 17 2.94 0.63 -8.13
N GLY A 18 1.83 0.25 -7.48
CA GLY A 18 1.59 0.58 -6.08
C GLY A 18 2.68 0.04 -5.13
N ASP A 19 3.26 -1.13 -5.41
CA ASP A 19 4.35 -1.68 -4.60
C ASP A 19 5.64 -0.87 -4.76
N TYR A 20 5.86 -0.24 -5.92
CA TYR A 20 7.01 0.64 -6.15
C TYR A 20 6.89 1.94 -5.34
N ILE A 21 5.69 2.52 -5.21
CA ILE A 21 5.44 3.69 -4.35
C ILE A 21 5.75 3.37 -2.87
N ILE A 22 5.30 2.19 -2.42
CA ILE A 22 5.59 1.69 -1.06
C ILE A 22 7.09 1.58 -0.87
N MET A 23 7.78 0.91 -1.79
CA MET A 23 9.21 0.64 -1.65
C MET A 23 10.07 1.89 -1.81
N ASP A 24 9.68 2.87 -2.62
CA ASP A 24 10.32 4.20 -2.63
C ASP A 24 10.31 4.82 -1.22
N SER A 25 9.17 4.75 -0.52
CA SER A 25 9.04 5.27 0.84
C SER A 25 9.83 4.44 1.86
N VAL A 26 9.75 3.09 1.79
CA VAL A 26 10.55 2.18 2.63
C VAL A 26 12.05 2.45 2.49
N ASN A 27 12.53 2.59 1.26
CA ASN A 27 13.95 2.80 0.99
C ASN A 27 14.43 4.14 1.57
N LYS A 28 13.63 5.21 1.47
CA LYS A 28 13.94 6.50 2.07
C LYS A 28 14.04 6.42 3.60
N GLU A 29 13.06 5.78 4.26
CA GLU A 29 13.08 5.62 5.72
C GLU A 29 14.26 4.76 6.20
N LEU A 30 14.55 3.65 5.53
CA LEU A 30 15.69 2.80 5.90
C LEU A 30 17.04 3.45 5.61
N HIS A 31 17.14 4.28 4.56
CA HIS A 31 18.38 5.01 4.29
C HIS A 31 18.66 6.04 5.38
N ASP A 32 17.65 6.78 5.85
CA ASP A 32 17.83 7.75 6.94
C ASP A 32 18.16 7.06 8.27
N LEU A 33 17.60 5.87 8.53
CA LEU A 33 17.93 5.07 9.72
C LEU A 33 19.34 4.48 9.68
N PHE A 34 19.84 4.16 8.50
CA PHE A 34 21.09 3.43 8.30
C PHE A 34 21.91 4.07 7.16
N PRO A 35 22.36 5.32 7.32
CA PRO A 35 22.98 6.09 6.23
C PRO A 35 24.32 5.50 5.77
N ASP A 36 25.03 4.82 6.68
CA ASP A 36 26.35 4.24 6.43
C ASP A 36 26.32 2.74 6.06
N ASP A 37 25.13 2.12 6.03
CA ASP A 37 24.96 0.69 5.78
C ASP A 37 24.42 0.40 4.36
N LEU A 38 24.76 -0.78 3.84
CA LEU A 38 24.30 -1.23 2.52
C LEU A 38 22.93 -1.91 2.61
N LEU A 39 21.94 -1.36 1.91
CA LEU A 39 20.63 -1.99 1.73
C LEU A 39 20.68 -3.03 0.59
N ILE A 40 20.52 -4.31 0.93
CA ILE A 40 20.42 -5.44 0.00
C ILE A 40 18.96 -5.85 -0.13
N ARG A 41 18.49 -6.15 -1.34
CA ARG A 41 17.07 -6.46 -1.61
C ARG A 41 16.85 -7.92 -1.97
N THR A 42 15.72 -8.46 -1.53
CA THR A 42 15.18 -9.76 -1.96
C THR A 42 13.68 -9.63 -2.22
N THR A 43 13.11 -10.54 -3.00
CA THR A 43 11.68 -10.53 -3.37
C THR A 43 10.75 -10.98 -2.23
N THR A 44 9.51 -10.47 -2.23
CA THR A 44 8.37 -11.03 -1.47
C THR A 44 7.39 -11.81 -2.36
N HIS A 45 7.22 -11.40 -3.62
CA HIS A 45 6.21 -11.92 -4.55
C HIS A 45 6.71 -13.07 -5.43
N ASP A 46 8.00 -13.40 -5.32
CA ASP A 46 8.62 -14.56 -5.94
C ASP A 46 9.37 -15.41 -4.88
N THR A 47 9.85 -16.59 -5.28
CA THR A 47 10.59 -17.47 -4.40
C THR A 47 11.94 -16.87 -4.01
N VAL A 48 12.29 -17.01 -2.73
CA VAL A 48 13.58 -16.54 -2.21
C VAL A 48 14.73 -17.27 -2.91
N GLY A 49 15.59 -16.50 -3.58
CA GLY A 49 16.73 -17.02 -4.32
C GLY A 49 17.87 -17.54 -3.43
N LYS A 50 18.77 -18.35 -4.02
CA LYS A 50 19.93 -18.93 -3.31
C LYS A 50 20.84 -17.87 -2.67
N PHE A 51 21.05 -16.76 -3.36
CA PHE A 51 21.88 -15.65 -2.87
C PHE A 51 21.26 -14.95 -1.65
N ALA A 52 19.93 -14.76 -1.63
CA ALA A 52 19.24 -14.19 -0.48
C ALA A 52 19.51 -15.01 0.79
N TYR A 53 19.48 -16.35 0.71
CA TYR A 53 19.84 -17.21 1.85
C TYR A 53 21.28 -17.03 2.33
N SER A 54 22.23 -16.72 1.43
CA SER A 54 23.63 -16.51 1.82
C SER A 54 23.81 -15.25 2.69
N TRP A 55 22.89 -14.30 2.59
CA TRP A 55 22.87 -13.07 3.39
C TRP A 55 22.22 -13.24 4.77
N GLY A 56 21.51 -14.34 5.02
CA GLY A 56 20.70 -14.53 6.23
C GLY A 56 21.45 -14.35 7.55
N ASN A 57 22.70 -14.82 7.63
CA ASN A 57 23.57 -14.66 8.80
C ASN A 57 24.67 -13.61 8.60
N ARG A 58 24.63 -12.87 7.48
CA ARG A 58 25.64 -11.86 7.10
C ARG A 58 25.05 -10.45 7.05
N THR A 59 23.87 -10.27 7.62
CA THR A 59 23.13 -9.02 7.66
C THR A 59 22.81 -8.71 9.11
N LYS A 60 22.99 -7.43 9.48
CA LYS A 60 22.74 -6.91 10.83
C LYS A 60 21.26 -6.95 11.16
N LEU A 61 20.42 -6.52 10.21
CA LEU A 61 18.96 -6.47 10.34
C LEU A 61 18.29 -6.95 9.06
N LYS A 62 17.05 -7.40 9.20
CA LYS A 62 16.20 -7.81 8.09
C LYS A 62 14.83 -7.15 8.23
N PHE A 63 14.37 -6.45 7.19
CA PHE A 63 13.08 -5.77 7.19
C PHE A 63 12.12 -6.39 6.19
N LEU A 64 10.88 -6.63 6.61
CA LEU A 64 9.75 -6.89 5.71
C LEU A 64 9.00 -5.59 5.48
N GLY A 65 9.15 -5.02 4.28
CA GLY A 65 8.64 -3.69 3.96
C GLY A 65 7.23 -3.70 3.36
N GLY A 66 6.29 -3.12 4.10
CA GLY A 66 5.02 -2.61 3.61
C GLY A 66 4.01 -3.64 3.08
N SER A 67 3.16 -3.14 2.17
CA SER A 67 2.10 -3.84 1.44
C SER A 67 1.16 -4.67 2.31
N ASN A 68 0.42 -5.59 1.69
CA ASN A 68 -0.63 -6.38 2.33
C ASN A 68 -0.17 -7.82 2.60
N LEU A 69 1.03 -8.01 3.15
CA LEU A 69 1.72 -9.30 3.14
C LEU A 69 1.21 -10.32 4.17
N LEU A 70 0.53 -9.90 5.23
CA LEU A 70 0.11 -10.77 6.34
C LEU A 70 -1.24 -11.43 6.06
N SER A 71 -1.38 -12.70 6.45
CA SER A 71 -2.57 -13.51 6.22
C SER A 71 -2.93 -14.34 7.45
N GLY A 72 -4.22 -14.69 7.56
CA GLY A 72 -4.75 -15.45 8.69
C GLY A 72 -4.65 -16.97 8.57
N ARG A 73 -4.06 -17.51 7.50
CA ARG A 73 -3.83 -18.94 7.34
C ARG A 73 -2.72 -19.22 6.34
N PHE A 74 -2.08 -20.36 6.50
CA PHE A 74 -1.06 -20.82 5.58
C PHE A 74 -1.71 -21.39 4.32
N THR A 75 -1.52 -20.72 3.19
CA THR A 75 -2.00 -21.15 1.87
C THR A 75 -0.92 -21.79 1.01
N GLY A 76 0.30 -21.90 1.54
CA GLY A 76 1.47 -22.33 0.79
C GLY A 76 2.18 -21.18 0.09
N ARG A 77 3.50 -21.30 -0.05
CA ARG A 77 4.38 -20.24 -0.58
C ARG A 77 4.07 -19.81 -2.02
N ASN A 78 3.40 -20.66 -2.81
CA ASN A 78 3.10 -20.35 -4.22
C ASN A 78 1.84 -19.48 -4.37
N VAL A 79 1.02 -19.38 -3.32
CA VAL A 79 -0.28 -18.68 -3.33
C VAL A 79 -0.27 -17.46 -2.41
N ALA A 80 0.50 -17.50 -1.31
CA ALA A 80 0.64 -16.37 -0.42
C ALA A 80 1.28 -15.16 -1.13
N GLN A 81 0.83 -13.94 -0.81
CA GLN A 81 1.48 -12.71 -1.33
C GLN A 81 2.92 -12.59 -0.84
N TRP A 82 3.17 -12.94 0.43
CA TRP A 82 4.51 -13.22 0.90
C TRP A 82 4.85 -14.68 0.61
N ARG A 83 5.58 -14.91 -0.49
CA ARG A 83 5.99 -16.24 -0.97
C ARG A 83 7.11 -16.84 -0.12
N PHE A 84 6.78 -17.11 1.14
CA PHE A 84 7.74 -17.47 2.19
C PHE A 84 7.25 -18.73 2.93
N GLY A 85 8.13 -19.69 3.13
CA GLY A 85 7.83 -20.97 3.78
C GLY A 85 8.78 -21.31 4.93
N PHE A 86 8.57 -22.48 5.54
CA PHE A 86 9.34 -22.92 6.71
C PHE A 86 10.84 -23.09 6.45
N ARG A 87 11.22 -23.49 5.23
CA ARG A 87 12.63 -23.56 4.83
C ARG A 87 13.27 -22.17 4.78
N ASP A 88 12.51 -21.19 4.31
CA ASP A 88 12.96 -19.80 4.24
C ASP A 88 13.08 -19.23 5.65
N ALA A 89 12.07 -19.45 6.50
CA ALA A 89 12.08 -19.04 7.91
C ALA A 89 13.28 -19.60 8.67
N ARG A 90 13.72 -20.83 8.37
CA ARG A 90 14.94 -21.39 8.99
C ARG A 90 16.20 -20.61 8.63
N LYS A 91 16.29 -20.04 7.44
CA LYS A 91 17.50 -19.38 6.90
C LYS A 91 17.46 -17.86 6.99
N LEU A 92 16.27 -17.27 6.96
CA LEU A 92 15.97 -15.85 6.96
C LEU A 92 14.97 -15.59 8.08
N ASN A 93 15.40 -15.76 9.33
CA ASN A 93 14.62 -15.43 10.52
C ASN A 93 15.02 -14.07 11.09
N ASP A 94 14.36 -13.70 12.19
CA ASP A 94 14.54 -12.45 12.92
C ASP A 94 14.22 -11.23 12.05
N ILE A 95 13.12 -11.34 11.28
CA ILE A 95 12.66 -10.29 10.37
C ILE A 95 11.79 -9.29 11.13
N VAL A 96 12.06 -8.01 10.97
CA VAL A 96 11.29 -6.92 11.55
C VAL A 96 10.28 -6.38 10.52
N GLY A 97 8.99 -6.37 10.88
CA GLY A 97 7.96 -5.74 10.06
C GLY A 97 8.06 -4.22 10.04
N LEU A 98 7.89 -3.63 8.86
CA LEU A 98 7.82 -2.19 8.60
C LEU A 98 6.52 -1.91 7.85
N ALA A 99 5.58 -1.21 8.47
CA ALA A 99 4.26 -0.87 7.96
C ALA A 99 3.50 -2.05 7.30
N LEU A 100 3.53 -3.23 7.94
CA LEU A 100 2.87 -4.42 7.43
C LEU A 100 1.34 -4.31 7.46
N GLY A 101 0.69 -4.87 6.46
CA GLY A 101 -0.77 -4.93 6.35
C GLY A 101 -1.35 -6.34 6.36
N TRP A 102 -2.61 -6.45 6.79
CA TRP A 102 -3.37 -7.70 6.83
C TRP A 102 -4.37 -7.85 5.67
N GLN A 103 -4.31 -8.99 4.98
CA GLN A 103 -4.91 -9.19 3.65
C GLN A 103 -6.41 -8.97 3.56
N SER A 104 -7.16 -9.51 4.52
CA SER A 104 -8.61 -9.54 4.43
C SER A 104 -9.27 -9.65 5.79
N TYR A 105 -10.56 -9.34 5.84
CA TYR A 105 -11.43 -9.60 6.99
C TYR A 105 -11.87 -11.06 7.09
N ARG A 106 -11.38 -11.94 6.21
CA ARG A 106 -11.81 -13.34 6.23
C ARG A 106 -11.38 -14.00 7.52
N GLU A 107 -12.37 -14.46 8.28
CA GLU A 107 -12.14 -15.26 9.46
C GLU A 107 -12.01 -16.75 9.10
N PHE A 108 -11.12 -17.43 9.81
CA PHE A 108 -10.78 -18.83 9.60
C PHE A 108 -11.17 -19.65 10.84
N THR A 109 -12.47 -19.64 11.15
CA THR A 109 -13.03 -20.19 12.41
C THR A 109 -13.47 -21.65 12.30
N ARG A 110 -13.57 -22.21 11.08
CA ARG A 110 -14.01 -23.60 10.88
C ARG A 110 -12.93 -24.57 11.38
N LEU A 111 -13.34 -25.73 11.88
CA LEU A 111 -12.41 -26.78 12.34
C LEU A 111 -11.39 -27.17 11.25
N ILE A 112 -11.80 -27.21 9.99
CA ILE A 112 -10.92 -27.52 8.85
C ILE A 112 -9.85 -26.45 8.60
N ASP A 113 -10.06 -25.21 9.03
CA ASP A 113 -9.11 -24.12 8.84
C ASP A 113 -8.02 -24.09 9.95
N GLN A 114 -8.32 -24.65 11.14
CA GLN A 114 -7.43 -24.65 12.30
C GLN A 114 -5.99 -25.11 12.03
N PRO A 115 -5.73 -26.24 11.33
CA PRO A 115 -4.35 -26.66 11.05
C PRO A 115 -3.57 -25.63 10.22
N PHE A 116 -4.24 -24.93 9.30
CA PHE A 116 -3.61 -23.89 8.46
C PHE A 116 -3.36 -22.59 9.22
N VAL A 117 -4.26 -22.23 10.15
CA VAL A 117 -4.06 -21.11 11.08
C VAL A 117 -2.87 -21.39 11.99
N LEU A 118 -2.78 -22.59 12.57
CA LEU A 118 -1.66 -23.02 13.41
C LEU A 118 -0.33 -23.01 12.63
N ALA A 119 -0.33 -23.54 11.40
CA ALA A 119 0.85 -23.50 10.53
C ALA A 119 1.29 -22.05 10.24
N GLN A 120 0.35 -21.12 10.02
CA GLN A 120 0.68 -19.70 9.82
C GLN A 120 1.30 -19.07 11.07
N LYS A 121 0.72 -19.33 12.26
CA LYS A 121 1.29 -18.90 13.54
C LYS A 121 2.70 -19.43 13.73
N MET A 122 2.94 -20.70 13.44
CA MET A 122 4.26 -21.33 13.53
C MET A 122 5.26 -20.72 12.53
N LEU A 123 4.80 -20.40 11.31
CA LEU A 123 5.65 -19.76 10.30
C LEU A 123 6.10 -18.38 10.77
N TYR A 124 5.16 -17.53 11.23
CA TYR A 124 5.50 -16.22 11.78
C TYR A 124 6.42 -16.31 12.98
N LYS A 125 6.19 -17.24 13.91
CA LYS A 125 7.09 -17.44 15.08
C LYS A 125 8.50 -17.82 14.69
N LYS A 126 8.68 -18.46 13.54
CA LYS A 126 10.00 -18.84 13.01
C LYS A 126 10.64 -17.76 12.15
N SER A 127 9.87 -16.82 11.60
CA SER A 127 10.35 -15.83 10.64
C SER A 127 10.50 -14.44 11.23
N LEU A 128 9.53 -13.97 12.01
CA LEU A 128 9.49 -12.64 12.58
C LEU A 128 10.31 -12.56 13.87
N SER A 129 10.92 -11.40 14.10
CA SER A 129 11.70 -11.13 15.29
C SER A 129 10.84 -11.11 16.55
N SER A 130 11.34 -11.70 17.64
CA SER A 130 10.77 -11.54 18.98
C SER A 130 11.37 -10.35 19.76
N HIS A 131 12.46 -9.77 19.25
CA HIS A 131 13.25 -8.74 19.94
C HIS A 131 12.70 -7.33 19.68
N TYR A 132 12.27 -7.07 18.45
CA TYR A 132 11.80 -5.76 18.00
C TYR A 132 10.27 -5.65 18.02
N LEU A 133 9.76 -4.41 18.13
CA LEU A 133 8.36 -4.14 17.79
C LEU A 133 8.20 -4.15 16.28
N HIS A 134 7.14 -4.77 15.79
CA HIS A 134 6.79 -4.68 14.38
C HIS A 134 5.94 -3.45 14.11
N SER A 135 6.28 -2.71 13.05
CA SER A 135 5.45 -1.64 12.55
C SER A 135 4.38 -2.23 11.62
N VAL A 136 3.14 -1.85 11.86
CA VAL A 136 1.96 -2.21 11.04
C VAL A 136 1.27 -0.95 10.56
N ARG A 137 0.56 -1.04 9.44
CA ARG A 137 0.02 0.15 8.75
C ARG A 137 -1.36 0.61 9.23
N ASP A 138 -2.06 -0.22 10.00
CA ASP A 138 -3.42 0.05 10.46
C ASP A 138 -3.72 -0.72 11.77
N SER A 139 -4.70 -0.24 12.53
CA SER A 139 -5.10 -0.77 13.83
C SER A 139 -5.68 -2.19 13.72
N TYR A 140 -6.32 -2.51 12.61
CA TYR A 140 -6.80 -3.86 12.32
C TYR A 140 -5.63 -4.85 12.16
N ALA A 141 -4.59 -4.51 11.41
CA ALA A 141 -3.39 -5.31 11.28
C ALA A 141 -2.66 -5.48 12.63
N GLN A 142 -2.63 -4.42 13.46
CA GLN A 142 -2.06 -4.48 14.81
C GLN A 142 -2.76 -5.53 15.67
N LYS A 143 -4.09 -5.47 15.75
CA LYS A 143 -4.91 -6.43 16.49
C LYS A 143 -4.70 -7.86 15.98
N LYS A 144 -4.68 -8.06 14.66
CA LYS A 144 -4.49 -9.39 14.07
C LYS A 144 -3.10 -9.97 14.34
N LEU A 145 -2.07 -9.14 14.31
CA LEU A 145 -0.71 -9.56 14.61
C LEU A 145 -0.54 -9.88 16.11
N GLU A 146 -1.23 -9.15 16.99
CA GLU A 146 -1.32 -9.45 18.42
C GLU A 146 -2.02 -10.79 18.70
N GLU A 147 -3.12 -11.12 18.01
CA GLU A 147 -3.78 -12.44 18.09
C GLU A 147 -2.84 -13.61 17.70
N TYR A 148 -1.75 -13.31 17.00
CA TYR A 148 -0.71 -14.25 16.60
C TYR A 148 0.49 -14.29 17.58
N GLY A 149 0.47 -13.44 18.60
CA GLY A 149 1.43 -13.41 19.70
C GLY A 149 2.62 -12.47 19.47
N PHE A 150 2.48 -11.47 18.62
CA PHE A 150 3.55 -10.52 18.30
C PHE A 150 3.23 -9.12 18.81
N ARG A 151 4.24 -8.46 19.37
CA ARG A 151 4.14 -7.05 19.75
C ARG A 151 4.27 -6.20 18.49
N SER A 152 3.33 -5.30 18.29
CA SER A 152 3.33 -4.40 17.14
C SER A 152 2.77 -3.03 17.50
N ILE A 153 3.07 -2.05 16.65
CA ILE A 153 2.68 -0.66 16.79
C ILE A 153 2.12 -0.15 15.46
N ASN A 154 0.95 0.49 15.49
CA ASN A 154 0.36 1.13 14.31
C ASN A 154 1.11 2.42 14.00
N THR A 155 1.83 2.42 12.89
CA THR A 155 2.62 3.55 12.41
C THR A 155 2.02 4.17 11.17
N SER A 156 0.79 3.82 10.77
CA SER A 156 0.22 4.11 9.45
C SER A 156 1.04 3.50 8.28
N CYS A 157 0.56 3.66 7.04
CA CYS A 157 1.31 3.24 5.86
C CYS A 157 2.60 4.05 5.72
N VAL A 158 3.71 3.38 5.41
CA VAL A 158 5.03 4.02 5.21
C VAL A 158 5.02 5.15 4.17
N THR A 159 4.14 5.08 3.17
CA THR A 159 3.99 6.15 2.17
C THR A 159 3.43 7.45 2.75
N MET A 160 2.94 7.43 3.99
CA MET A 160 2.41 8.61 4.68
C MET A 160 3.43 9.26 5.62
N TRP A 161 4.52 8.57 5.98
CA TRP A 161 5.43 9.02 7.06
C TRP A 161 6.15 10.34 6.79
N ARG A 162 6.22 10.77 5.52
CA ARG A 162 6.82 12.05 5.11
C ARG A 162 5.80 13.09 4.65
N LEU A 163 4.50 12.87 4.83
CA LEU A 163 3.50 13.85 4.44
C LEU A 163 3.55 15.05 5.38
N ASP A 164 3.68 16.24 4.80
CA ASP A 164 3.53 17.51 5.51
C ASP A 164 2.04 17.82 5.67
N THR A 165 1.47 17.41 6.81
CA THR A 165 0.05 17.58 7.11
C THR A 165 -0.39 19.04 7.15
N GLU A 166 0.51 19.96 7.50
CA GLU A 166 0.19 21.39 7.55
C GLU A 166 0.10 22.00 6.16
N SER A 167 1.03 21.65 5.25
CA SER A 167 0.89 22.00 3.83
C SER A 167 -0.39 21.44 3.22
N LEU A 168 -0.77 20.20 3.57
CA LEU A 168 -1.94 19.53 3.00
C LEU A 168 -3.27 20.17 3.41
N LYS A 169 -3.37 20.70 4.64
CA LYS A 169 -4.53 21.47 5.11
C LYS A 169 -4.76 22.74 4.30
N GLN A 170 -3.69 23.31 3.73
CA GLN A 170 -3.71 24.56 2.97
C GLN A 170 -3.96 24.37 1.47
N LEU A 171 -4.18 23.14 1.01
CA LEU A 171 -4.46 22.88 -0.40
C LEU A 171 -5.73 23.62 -0.88
N PRO A 172 -5.81 23.95 -2.19
CA PRO A 172 -6.97 24.59 -2.75
C PRO A 172 -8.27 23.86 -2.40
N LEU A 173 -9.25 24.59 -1.85
CA LEU A 173 -10.54 24.01 -1.47
C LEU A 173 -11.43 23.71 -2.68
N ARG A 174 -11.14 24.30 -3.84
CA ARG A 174 -11.85 24.03 -5.10
C ARG A 174 -11.10 23.00 -5.95
N GLN A 175 -11.85 22.22 -6.71
CA GLN A 175 -11.30 21.25 -7.66
C GLN A 175 -10.43 21.94 -8.72
N SER A 176 -9.45 21.21 -9.24
CA SER A 176 -8.70 21.62 -10.44
C SER A 176 -9.56 21.46 -11.72
N ASP A 177 -9.07 22.02 -12.82
CA ASP A 177 -9.56 21.74 -14.18
C ASP A 177 -9.18 20.32 -14.67
N LYS A 178 -8.16 19.71 -14.05
CA LYS A 178 -7.58 18.42 -14.43
C LYS A 178 -7.74 17.39 -13.31
N VAL A 179 -7.93 16.13 -13.69
CA VAL A 179 -7.91 15.00 -12.75
C VAL A 179 -7.07 13.85 -13.29
N VAL A 180 -6.23 13.27 -12.45
CA VAL A 180 -5.67 11.93 -12.65
C VAL A 180 -6.53 10.92 -11.91
N THR A 181 -6.87 9.83 -12.59
CA THR A 181 -7.65 8.73 -12.06
C THR A 181 -6.93 7.41 -12.27
N THR A 182 -7.37 6.39 -11.55
CA THR A 182 -6.92 5.00 -11.68
C THR A 182 -8.12 4.10 -11.51
N ILE A 183 -8.11 2.96 -12.20
CA ILE A 183 -9.01 1.83 -11.98
C ILE A 183 -8.20 0.62 -11.52
N THR A 184 -8.87 -0.47 -11.15
CA THR A 184 -8.16 -1.70 -10.77
C THR A 184 -8.89 -2.94 -11.26
N ASP A 185 -8.11 -3.89 -11.76
CA ASP A 185 -8.59 -5.12 -12.42
C ASP A 185 -9.06 -6.22 -11.46
N TYR A 186 -8.54 -6.30 -10.23
CA TYR A 186 -8.88 -7.39 -9.30
C TYR A 186 -10.32 -7.36 -8.75
N ARG A 187 -11.12 -6.35 -9.11
CA ARG A 187 -12.58 -6.30 -8.90
C ARG A 187 -13.29 -5.88 -10.18
N ASN A 188 -13.40 -6.78 -11.15
CA ASN A 188 -13.90 -6.49 -12.51
C ASN A 188 -15.25 -7.18 -12.84
N ASN A 189 -16.03 -7.56 -11.83
CA ASN A 189 -17.32 -8.24 -12.03
C ASN A 189 -18.53 -7.31 -11.83
N GLY A 190 -19.64 -7.64 -12.49
CA GLY A 190 -20.99 -7.08 -12.30
C GLY A 190 -21.06 -5.65 -11.77
N GLU A 191 -21.32 -5.53 -10.46
CA GLU A 191 -21.53 -4.25 -9.76
C GLU A 191 -20.31 -3.32 -9.82
N TYR A 192 -19.08 -3.85 -9.75
CA TYR A 192 -17.86 -3.03 -9.81
C TYR A 192 -17.69 -2.34 -11.16
N VAL A 193 -18.05 -3.02 -12.26
CA VAL A 193 -18.02 -2.44 -13.61
C VAL A 193 -18.89 -1.19 -13.66
N LYS A 194 -20.09 -1.26 -13.08
CA LYS A 194 -21.03 -0.12 -13.01
C LYS A 194 -20.48 1.02 -12.16
N VAL A 195 -19.79 0.71 -11.08
CA VAL A 195 -19.13 1.72 -10.24
C VAL A 195 -18.01 2.43 -11.02
N TYR A 196 -17.17 1.72 -11.78
CA TYR A 196 -16.15 2.35 -12.62
C TYR A 196 -16.76 3.23 -13.72
N GLU A 197 -17.79 2.73 -14.41
CA GLU A 197 -18.51 3.51 -15.43
C GLU A 197 -19.05 4.81 -14.82
N LYS A 198 -19.70 4.74 -13.65
CA LYS A 198 -20.25 5.90 -12.96
C LYS A 198 -19.17 6.87 -12.51
N MET A 199 -18.08 6.37 -11.93
CA MET A 199 -16.93 7.18 -11.50
C MET A 199 -16.36 7.96 -12.69
N LEU A 200 -15.99 7.27 -13.76
CA LEU A 200 -15.34 7.88 -14.92
C LEU A 200 -16.28 8.83 -15.67
N ALA A 201 -17.57 8.51 -15.78
CA ALA A 201 -18.57 9.43 -16.34
C ALA A 201 -18.68 10.72 -15.51
N THR A 202 -18.67 10.60 -14.18
CA THR A 202 -18.69 11.78 -13.27
C THR A 202 -17.43 12.62 -13.45
N LEU A 203 -16.25 12.00 -13.60
CA LEU A 203 -15.00 12.73 -13.83
C LEU A 203 -15.00 13.45 -15.18
N LEU A 204 -15.50 12.83 -16.24
CA LEU A 204 -15.62 13.43 -17.57
C LEU A 204 -16.62 14.60 -17.64
N GLU A 205 -17.63 14.59 -16.75
CA GLU A 205 -18.56 15.70 -16.56
C GLU A 205 -17.91 16.86 -15.79
N MET A 206 -17.19 16.54 -14.71
CA MET A 206 -16.72 17.52 -13.73
C MET A 206 -15.36 18.16 -14.07
N TYR A 207 -14.52 17.50 -14.87
CA TYR A 207 -13.17 17.97 -15.21
C TYR A 207 -13.01 18.22 -16.70
N LYS A 208 -12.22 19.25 -17.06
CA LYS A 208 -11.90 19.56 -18.46
C LYS A 208 -11.00 18.49 -19.06
N GLN A 209 -10.01 18.01 -18.30
CA GLN A 209 -9.07 16.97 -18.72
C GLN A 209 -9.05 15.83 -17.72
N VAL A 210 -9.23 14.60 -18.22
CA VAL A 210 -9.19 13.36 -17.44
C VAL A 210 -8.03 12.51 -17.92
N PHE A 211 -7.14 12.15 -17.01
CA PHE A 211 -6.00 11.30 -17.27
C PHE A 211 -6.14 9.99 -16.50
N LEU A 212 -6.03 8.84 -17.18
CA LEU A 212 -6.03 7.53 -16.54
C LEU A 212 -4.61 6.97 -16.48
N TRP A 213 -4.11 6.77 -15.26
CA TRP A 213 -2.83 6.09 -15.05
C TRP A 213 -3.03 4.58 -15.01
N ILE A 214 -2.41 3.89 -15.97
CA ILE A 214 -2.42 2.43 -16.09
C ILE A 214 -1.31 1.88 -15.19
N GLN A 215 -1.66 1.10 -14.17
CA GLN A 215 -0.66 0.53 -13.25
C GLN A 215 -0.26 -0.89 -13.62
N ALA A 216 -1.14 -1.65 -14.25
CA ALA A 216 -0.85 -2.99 -14.76
C ALA A 216 -1.57 -3.21 -16.11
N PRO A 217 -1.06 -4.12 -16.98
CA PRO A 217 -1.71 -4.42 -18.26
C PRO A 217 -3.22 -4.72 -18.17
N PRO A 218 -3.73 -5.48 -17.17
CA PRO A 218 -5.16 -5.74 -17.03
C PRO A 218 -6.03 -4.49 -16.79
N ASP A 219 -5.47 -3.39 -16.29
CA ASP A 219 -6.21 -2.13 -16.16
C ASP A 219 -6.61 -1.60 -17.55
N LYS A 220 -5.78 -1.84 -18.58
CA LYS A 220 -6.09 -1.47 -19.97
C LYS A 220 -7.25 -2.31 -20.52
N ASP A 221 -7.25 -3.61 -20.24
CA ASP A 221 -8.34 -4.50 -20.65
C ASP A 221 -9.67 -4.11 -19.99
N LEU A 222 -9.62 -3.64 -18.74
CA LEU A 222 -10.80 -3.20 -18.02
C LEU A 222 -11.40 -1.94 -18.66
N ILE A 223 -10.62 -0.87 -18.86
CA ILE A 223 -11.13 0.38 -19.45
C ILE A 223 -11.72 0.19 -20.85
N ASP A 224 -11.17 -0.74 -21.63
CA ASP A 224 -11.66 -1.02 -22.98
C ASP A 224 -13.06 -1.64 -22.96
N LYS A 225 -13.38 -2.44 -21.93
CA LYS A 225 -14.70 -3.07 -21.71
C LYS A 225 -15.77 -2.12 -21.13
N LEU A 226 -15.37 -1.01 -20.51
CA LEU A 226 -16.33 -0.08 -19.89
C LEU A 226 -17.11 0.70 -20.95
N ASN A 227 -18.43 0.81 -20.75
CA ASN A 227 -19.32 1.60 -21.59
C ASN A 227 -19.51 3.01 -21.00
N ILE A 228 -18.65 3.93 -21.41
CA ILE A 228 -18.60 5.31 -20.88
C ILE A 228 -18.80 6.29 -22.03
N LYS A 229 -19.73 7.23 -21.85
CA LYS A 229 -19.93 8.34 -22.79
C LYS A 229 -18.66 9.20 -22.84
N ASP A 230 -18.24 9.59 -24.04
CA ASP A 230 -17.05 10.41 -24.28
C ASP A 230 -15.72 9.80 -23.78
N LYS A 231 -15.63 8.46 -23.73
CA LYS A 231 -14.43 7.71 -23.31
C LYS A 231 -13.14 8.15 -24.02
N SER A 232 -13.22 8.61 -25.27
CA SER A 232 -12.08 9.11 -26.05
C SER A 232 -11.42 10.36 -25.47
N ARG A 233 -12.08 11.09 -24.55
CA ARG A 233 -11.48 12.24 -23.83
C ARG A 233 -10.51 11.82 -22.72
N ILE A 234 -10.48 10.54 -22.34
CA ILE A 234 -9.56 10.02 -21.33
C ILE A 234 -8.18 9.85 -21.97
N LYS A 235 -7.19 10.56 -21.44
CA LYS A 235 -5.78 10.44 -21.87
C LYS A 235 -5.06 9.43 -20.98
N PHE A 236 -4.27 8.55 -21.57
CA PHE A 236 -3.51 7.57 -20.79
C PHE A 236 -2.17 8.15 -20.31
N ILE A 237 -1.81 7.86 -19.06
CA ILE A 237 -0.46 8.07 -18.53
C ILE A 237 0.27 6.73 -18.60
N ASN A 238 1.52 6.76 -19.05
CA ASN A 238 2.36 5.58 -19.19
C ASN A 238 2.54 4.85 -17.84
N PRO A 239 2.75 3.52 -17.86
CA PRO A 239 2.89 2.71 -16.66
C PRO A 239 4.29 2.85 -16.03
N SER A 240 4.65 4.06 -15.60
CA SER A 240 5.87 4.32 -14.84
C SER A 240 5.60 5.32 -13.71
N LEU A 241 6.43 5.31 -12.66
CA LEU A 241 6.33 6.28 -11.57
C LEU A 241 6.70 7.68 -12.05
N GLU A 242 7.67 7.79 -12.95
CA GLU A 242 8.15 9.06 -13.52
C GLU A 242 7.02 9.76 -14.30
N ALA A 243 6.31 9.03 -15.15
CA ALA A 243 5.19 9.57 -15.92
C ALA A 243 4.03 9.99 -15.00
N TYR A 244 3.81 9.27 -13.90
CA TYR A 244 2.80 9.62 -12.91
C TYR A 244 3.21 10.85 -12.09
N ASP A 245 4.45 10.91 -11.63
CA ASP A 245 5.02 12.06 -10.91
C ASP A 245 5.01 13.32 -11.79
N GLU A 246 5.31 13.19 -13.09
CA GLU A 246 5.19 14.28 -14.07
C GLU A 246 3.74 14.76 -14.18
N ALA A 247 2.77 13.84 -14.29
CA ALA A 247 1.34 14.20 -14.32
C ALA A 247 0.88 14.91 -13.04
N LEU A 248 1.48 14.58 -11.89
CA LEU A 248 1.23 15.22 -10.60
C LEU A 248 2.02 16.52 -10.38
N SER A 249 2.94 16.90 -11.28
CA SER A 249 3.75 18.12 -11.13
C SER A 249 2.95 19.43 -11.33
N GLY A 250 1.82 19.37 -12.05
CA GLY A 250 0.92 20.50 -12.27
C GLY A 250 -0.27 20.57 -11.30
N GLU A 251 -1.11 21.59 -11.45
CA GLU A 251 -2.38 21.68 -10.73
C GLU A 251 -3.36 20.60 -11.22
N VAL A 252 -3.50 19.54 -10.43
CA VAL A 252 -4.32 18.38 -10.77
C VAL A 252 -4.88 17.76 -9.50
N ASP A 253 -6.11 17.24 -9.61
CA ASP A 253 -6.70 16.44 -8.54
C ASP A 253 -6.43 14.95 -8.80
N TYR A 254 -6.45 14.15 -7.75
CA TYR A 254 -6.47 12.70 -7.85
C TYR A 254 -7.81 12.15 -7.37
N ILE A 255 -8.47 11.34 -8.20
CA ILE A 255 -9.65 10.57 -7.80
C ILE A 255 -9.59 9.18 -8.44
N GLY A 256 -9.40 8.12 -7.64
CA GLY A 256 -9.24 6.79 -8.21
C GLY A 256 -9.20 5.67 -7.19
N THR A 257 -9.16 4.44 -7.68
CA THR A 257 -9.30 3.24 -6.84
C THR A 257 -7.99 2.67 -6.29
N ARG A 258 -6.83 3.20 -6.68
CA ARG A 258 -5.53 2.71 -6.23
C ARG A 258 -5.06 3.54 -5.03
N LEU A 259 -5.09 2.96 -3.84
CA LEU A 259 -4.71 3.61 -2.58
C LEU A 259 -3.37 4.38 -2.66
N HIS A 260 -2.29 3.69 -3.06
CA HIS A 260 -0.95 4.30 -3.03
C HIS A 260 -0.76 5.37 -4.11
N ALA A 261 -1.52 5.34 -5.21
CA ALA A 261 -1.54 6.44 -6.16
C ALA A 261 -2.11 7.70 -5.50
N GLY A 262 -3.23 7.57 -4.77
CA GLY A 262 -3.77 8.69 -4.00
C GLY A 262 -2.82 9.23 -2.94
N ILE A 263 -2.11 8.35 -2.22
CA ILE A 263 -1.10 8.81 -1.25
C ILE A 263 0.07 9.50 -1.96
N ARG A 264 0.53 9.01 -3.12
CA ARG A 264 1.55 9.68 -3.92
C ARG A 264 1.09 11.05 -4.42
N ALA A 265 -0.17 11.20 -4.81
CA ALA A 265 -0.74 12.51 -5.12
C ALA A 265 -0.66 13.47 -3.92
N LEU A 266 -0.92 12.99 -2.70
CA LEU A 266 -0.70 13.78 -1.47
C LEU A 266 0.79 14.12 -1.26
N GLN A 267 1.72 13.21 -1.55
CA GLN A 267 3.17 13.50 -1.51
C GLN A 267 3.55 14.65 -2.46
N HIS A 268 2.83 14.80 -3.58
CA HIS A 268 2.96 15.92 -4.53
C HIS A 268 2.11 17.15 -4.18
N LYS A 269 1.54 17.20 -2.97
CA LYS A 269 0.66 18.29 -2.51
C LYS A 269 -0.53 18.49 -3.46
N ARG A 270 -1.17 17.39 -3.86
CA ARG A 270 -2.40 17.39 -4.66
C ARG A 270 -3.58 16.93 -3.85
N ARG A 271 -4.77 17.47 -4.16
CA ARG A 271 -6.02 16.96 -3.60
C ARG A 271 -6.19 15.51 -4.03
N ALA A 272 -6.53 14.63 -3.11
CA ALA A 272 -6.73 13.22 -3.40
C ALA A 272 -8.01 12.71 -2.75
N LEU A 273 -8.78 11.93 -3.50
CA LEU A 273 -9.89 11.13 -2.99
C LEU A 273 -9.71 9.69 -3.47
N ILE A 274 -9.59 8.76 -2.53
CA ILE A 274 -9.40 7.34 -2.86
C ILE A 274 -10.74 6.61 -2.79
N VAL A 275 -11.13 5.97 -3.89
CA VAL A 275 -12.32 5.13 -3.92
C VAL A 275 -11.98 3.75 -3.35
N GLU A 276 -12.68 3.33 -2.30
CA GLU A 276 -12.33 2.14 -1.52
C GLU A 276 -12.73 0.84 -2.23
N VAL A 277 -11.71 0.09 -2.65
CA VAL A 277 -11.85 -1.22 -3.29
C VAL A 277 -11.65 -2.38 -2.34
N ASP A 278 -10.94 -2.20 -1.24
CA ASP A 278 -10.66 -3.23 -0.26
C ASP A 278 -10.41 -2.63 1.12
N ASN A 279 -10.06 -3.47 2.09
CA ASN A 279 -9.85 -3.06 3.47
C ASN A 279 -8.70 -2.07 3.66
N ARG A 280 -7.76 -1.95 2.71
CA ARG A 280 -6.55 -1.15 2.91
C ARG A 280 -6.89 0.32 3.07
N ALA A 281 -7.65 0.86 2.12
CA ALA A 281 -8.05 2.26 2.15
C ALA A 281 -8.98 2.53 3.34
N THR A 282 -9.94 1.62 3.59
CA THR A 282 -10.89 1.75 4.69
C THR A 282 -10.22 1.76 6.07
N GLU A 283 -9.30 0.82 6.36
CA GLU A 283 -8.64 0.76 7.66
C GLU A 283 -7.66 1.92 7.87
N ILE A 284 -6.87 2.28 6.84
CA ILE A 284 -5.98 3.44 6.94
C ILE A 284 -6.78 4.73 7.14
N ALA A 285 -7.92 4.90 6.46
CA ALA A 285 -8.77 6.07 6.62
C ALA A 285 -9.36 6.20 8.02
N LYS A 286 -9.77 5.10 8.66
CA LYS A 286 -10.25 5.12 10.06
C LYS A 286 -9.21 5.66 11.03
N ASP A 287 -7.95 5.27 10.84
CA ASP A 287 -6.86 5.66 11.74
C ASP A 287 -6.33 7.07 11.43
N THR A 288 -6.29 7.45 10.15
CA THR A 288 -5.55 8.64 9.69
C THR A 288 -6.40 9.75 9.12
N ASN A 289 -7.71 9.58 9.03
CA ASN A 289 -8.63 10.51 8.34
C ASN A 289 -8.27 10.74 6.86
N LEU A 290 -7.64 9.75 6.21
CA LEU A 290 -7.35 9.77 4.78
C LEU A 290 -8.66 9.96 3.98
N PRO A 291 -8.75 10.92 3.03
CA PRO A 291 -9.96 11.11 2.25
C PRO A 291 -10.28 9.92 1.36
N THR A 292 -11.35 9.20 1.71
CA THR A 292 -11.83 8.03 0.98
C THR A 292 -13.32 8.10 0.67
N LEU A 293 -13.75 7.32 -0.33
CA LEU A 293 -15.14 7.14 -0.72
C LEU A 293 -15.43 5.64 -0.94
N PRO A 294 -16.30 5.00 -0.15
CA PRO A 294 -16.71 3.63 -0.41
C PRO A 294 -17.34 3.48 -1.81
N MET A 295 -17.03 2.39 -2.52
CA MET A 295 -17.60 2.12 -3.85
C MET A 295 -19.13 2.12 -3.88
N LYS A 296 -19.77 1.63 -2.81
CA LYS A 296 -21.24 1.64 -2.64
C LYS A 296 -21.84 3.05 -2.60
N ASP A 297 -21.03 4.05 -2.29
CA ASP A 297 -21.40 5.45 -2.14
C ASP A 297 -20.98 6.30 -3.35
N ILE A 298 -20.62 5.66 -4.49
CA ILE A 298 -20.08 6.36 -5.66
C ILE A 298 -21.01 7.43 -6.23
N ASP A 299 -22.32 7.33 -6.00
CA ASP A 299 -23.29 8.36 -6.40
C ASP A 299 -23.06 9.71 -5.70
N LYS A 300 -22.41 9.72 -4.54
CA LYS A 300 -22.05 10.95 -3.79
C LYS A 300 -20.80 11.62 -4.33
N LEU A 301 -20.08 11.01 -5.28
CA LEU A 301 -18.80 11.51 -5.78
C LEU A 301 -18.89 12.95 -6.29
N LYS A 302 -19.94 13.26 -7.06
CA LYS A 302 -20.16 14.59 -7.63
C LYS A 302 -20.28 15.67 -6.55
N ASP A 303 -21.00 15.37 -5.47
CA ASP A 303 -21.21 16.30 -4.37
C ASP A 303 -19.93 16.48 -3.55
N ILE A 304 -19.17 15.40 -3.35
CA ILE A 304 -17.87 15.45 -2.68
C ILE A 304 -16.88 16.31 -3.46
N ILE A 305 -16.82 16.15 -4.78
CA ILE A 305 -15.94 16.95 -5.65
C ILE A 305 -16.26 18.46 -5.52
N LYS A 306 -17.56 18.81 -5.50
CA LYS A 306 -18.03 20.20 -5.39
C LYS A 306 -17.84 20.79 -3.99
N LYS A 307 -17.88 19.95 -2.96
CA LYS A 307 -17.80 20.42 -1.57
C LYS A 307 -16.34 20.74 -1.21
N PRO A 308 -16.05 21.97 -0.76
CA PRO A 308 -14.73 22.29 -0.24
C PRO A 308 -14.50 21.49 1.05
N ASN A 309 -13.45 20.67 1.07
CA ASN A 309 -13.05 19.95 2.27
C ASN A 309 -11.52 20.00 2.42
N PRO A 310 -10.99 20.54 3.54
CA PRO A 310 -9.56 20.49 3.80
C PRO A 310 -9.09 19.05 4.00
N ILE A 311 -7.84 18.79 3.63
CA ILE A 311 -7.20 17.50 3.88
C ILE A 311 -6.52 17.56 5.25
N ASP A 312 -7.21 17.04 6.27
CA ASP A 312 -6.76 16.99 7.66
C ASP A 312 -6.36 15.57 8.05
N LEU A 313 -5.11 15.20 7.80
CA LEU A 313 -4.59 13.86 8.12
C LEU A 313 -4.09 13.77 9.57
N ARG A 314 -4.32 12.62 10.20
CA ARG A 314 -3.86 12.27 11.55
C ARG A 314 -2.81 11.18 11.46
N ILE A 315 -1.56 11.57 11.24
CA ILE A 315 -0.45 10.62 11.08
C ILE A 315 0.19 10.36 12.45
N PRO A 316 0.39 9.10 12.87
CA PRO A 316 0.91 8.75 14.18
C PRO A 316 2.44 8.91 14.25
N PHE A 317 2.92 10.16 14.15
CA PHE A 317 4.36 10.48 14.13
C PHE A 317 5.10 10.01 15.38
N ALA A 318 4.46 10.08 16.55
CA ALA A 318 5.07 9.61 17.81
C ALA A 318 5.32 8.10 17.78
N GLU A 319 4.39 7.33 17.23
CA GLU A 319 4.49 5.87 17.08
C GLU A 319 5.54 5.49 16.02
N ILE A 320 5.62 6.24 14.92
CA ILE A 320 6.67 6.09 13.90
C ILE A 320 8.04 6.27 14.55
N GLU A 321 8.26 7.36 15.28
CA GLU A 321 9.54 7.63 15.93
C GLU A 321 9.88 6.61 17.02
N ARG A 322 8.89 6.16 17.81
CA ARG A 322 9.07 5.06 18.77
C ARG A 322 9.49 3.75 18.09
N TRP A 323 8.96 3.46 16.90
CA TRP A 323 9.39 2.30 16.11
C TRP A 323 10.80 2.45 15.54
N LYS A 324 11.21 3.67 15.18
CA LYS A 324 12.57 3.96 14.67
C LYS A 324 13.64 3.87 15.75
N GLN A 325 13.37 4.41 16.94
CA GLN A 325 14.35 4.55 18.03
C GLN A 325 14.97 3.22 18.52
N GLN A 326 14.27 2.10 18.32
CA GLN A 326 14.76 0.76 18.69
C GLN A 326 15.92 0.24 17.83
N PHE A 327 16.32 0.97 16.77
CA PHE A 327 17.49 0.62 15.94
C PHE A 327 18.70 1.54 16.14
N VAL A 328 18.53 2.63 16.91
CA VAL A 328 19.52 3.71 17.07
C VAL A 328 20.18 3.67 18.47
N LEU A 329 19.78 2.71 19.31
CA LEU A 329 20.33 2.50 20.66
C LEU A 329 21.54 1.56 20.68
#